data_AF-A0A398A737-F1
#
_entry.id   AF-A0A398A737-F1
#
_cell.length_a   1.000
_cell.length_b   1.000
_cell.length_c   1.000
_cell.angle_alpha   90.00
_cell.angle_beta   90.00
_cell.angle_gamma   90.00
#
_symmetry.space_group_name_H-M   'P 1'
#
loop_
_entity.id
_entity.type
_entity.pdbx_description
1 polymer ?
#
loop_
_entity_poly.entity_id
_entity_poly.type
_entity_poly.pdbx_seq_one_letter_code
_entity_poly.pdbx_strand_id
1 'polypeptide(L)' 'MKEKNSSATASTLGRILATCSKQAKDYGSCVASKVHEIEKDLCLKEFLALKSCMQHTIRGKG' A
#
# COMPACT_ATOMS: atom_id res chain seq x y z
N MET A 1 -17.35 -31.35 3.97
CA MET A 1 -16.95 -29.97 4.37
C MET A 1 -16.36 -29.32 3.13
N LYS A 2 -16.97 -28.28 2.56
CA LYS A 2 -16.43 -27.62 1.36
C LYS A 2 -16.32 -26.13 1.67
N GLU A 3 -15.06 -25.71 1.72
CA GLU A 3 -14.57 -24.42 2.18
C GLU A 3 -15.32 -23.27 1.52
N LYS A 4 -15.71 -22.29 2.34
CA LYS A 4 -16.16 -20.98 1.88
C LYS A 4 -15.01 -20.35 1.09
N ASN A 5 -15.03 -20.55 -0.23
CA ASN A 5 -14.12 -19.89 -1.16
C ASN A 5 -14.43 -18.39 -1.09
N SER A 6 -13.53 -17.64 -0.42
CA SER A 6 -13.56 -16.21 -0.11
C SER A 6 -13.50 -15.30 -1.34
N SER A 7 -14.31 -15.58 -2.36
CA SER A 7 -14.40 -14.83 -3.60
C SER A 7 -15.24 -13.54 -3.50
N ALA A 8 -15.71 -13.18 -2.30
CA ALA A 8 -16.51 -11.96 -2.05
C ALA A 8 -15.78 -10.86 -1.27
N THR A 9 -14.49 -11.05 -0.97
CA THR A 9 -13.67 -10.04 -0.28
C THR A 9 -12.31 -9.96 -0.95
N ALA A 10 -12.22 -9.27 -2.08
CA ALA A 10 -11.10 -8.34 -2.18
C ALA A 10 -11.31 -7.36 -1.02
N SER A 11 -10.81 -7.71 0.17
CA SER A 11 -10.91 -6.90 1.37
C SER A 11 -10.55 -5.48 0.99
N THR A 12 -11.19 -4.46 1.57
CA THR A 12 -10.90 -3.04 1.25
C THR A 12 -9.40 -2.78 1.12
N LEU A 13 -8.60 -3.45 1.95
CA LEU A 13 -7.13 -3.54 1.85
C LEU A 13 -6.59 -4.05 0.50
N GLY A 14 -7.03 -5.19 -0.01
CA GLY A 14 -6.62 -5.72 -1.32
C GLY A 14 -6.97 -4.78 -2.47
N ARG A 15 -8.12 -4.10 -2.39
CA ARG A 15 -8.51 -3.06 -3.35
C ARG A 15 -7.58 -1.84 -3.27
N ILE A 16 -7.28 -1.37 -2.05
CA ILE A 16 -6.33 -0.27 -1.80
C ILE A 16 -4.94 -0.60 -2.32
N LEU A 17 -4.44 -1.81 -2.04
CA LEU A 17 -3.13 -2.26 -2.49
C LEU A 17 -3.05 -2.37 -4.01
N ALA A 18 -4.12 -2.83 -4.68
CA ALA A 18 -4.19 -2.84 -6.13
C ALA A 18 -4.16 -1.42 -6.71
N THR A 19 -4.95 -0.49 -6.16
CA THR A 19 -5.01 0.92 -6.61
C THR A 19 -3.70 1.69 -6.36
N CYS A 20 -3.06 1.47 -5.22
CA CYS A 20 -1.84 2.16 -4.81
C CYS A 20 -0.56 1.35 -5.06
N SER A 21 -0.65 0.32 -5.91
CA SER A 21 0.42 -0.65 -6.17
C SER A 21 1.69 0.01 -6.71
N LYS A 22 1.56 1.06 -7.52
CA LYS A 22 2.71 1.84 -8.01
C LYS A 22 3.46 2.53 -6.87
N GLN A 23 2.75 3.30 -6.05
CA GLN A 23 3.33 4.02 -4.92
C GLN A 23 3.90 3.05 -3.87
N ALA A 24 3.26 1.89 -3.68
CA ALA A 24 3.75 0.85 -2.79
C ALA A 24 5.08 0.25 -3.29
N LYS A 25 5.21 0.04 -4.60
CA LYS A 25 6.45 -0.42 -5.22
C LYS A 25 7.56 0.63 -5.12
N ASP A 26 7.27 1.88 -5.40
CA ASP A 26 8.25 2.98 -5.32
C ASP A 26 8.77 3.15 -3.88
N TYR A 27 7.86 3.15 -2.89
CA TYR A 27 8.24 3.17 -1.47
C TYR A 27 9.05 1.93 -1.05
N GLY A 28 8.58 0.73 -1.43
CA GLY A 28 9.27 -0.52 -1.12
C GLY A 28 10.68 -0.59 -1.72
N SER A 29 10.87 -0.08 -2.94
CA SER A 29 12.18 -0.01 -3.59
C SER A 29 13.14 0.94 -2.88
N CYS A 30 12.63 2.09 -2.40
CA CYS A 30 13.42 3.04 -1.62
C CYS A 30 13.88 2.43 -0.29
N VAL A 31 12.95 1.79 0.44
CA VAL A 31 13.24 1.09 1.71
C VAL A 31 14.24 -0.05 1.49
N ALA A 32 14.04 -0.88 0.47
CA ALA A 32 14.90 -2.02 0.14
C ALA A 32 16.34 -1.60 -0.20
N SER A 33 16.52 -0.44 -0.83
CA SER A 33 17.84 0.09 -1.18
C SER A 33 18.59 0.66 0.03
N LYS A 34 17.89 0.90 1.15
CA LYS A 34 18.39 1.63 2.32
C LYS A 34 18.24 0.85 3.63
N VAL A 35 17.99 -0.47 3.56
CA VAL A 35 17.74 -1.36 4.72
C VAL A 35 18.79 -1.25 5.83
N HIS A 36 20.05 -0.98 5.47
CA HIS A 36 21.15 -0.86 6.44
C HIS A 36 21.19 0.47 7.20
N GLU A 37 20.57 1.52 6.67
CA GLU A 37 20.59 2.88 7.22
C GLU A 37 19.18 3.48 7.21
N ILE A 38 18.13 2.72 7.56
CA ILE A 38 16.77 3.30 7.62
C ILE A 38 16.69 4.30 8.77
N GLU A 39 17.01 5.54 8.45
CA GLU A 39 16.62 6.71 9.20
C GLU A 39 15.19 7.15 8.87
N LYS A 40 14.58 7.81 9.84
CA LYS A 40 13.31 8.53 9.62
C LYS A 40 13.56 9.55 8.50
N ASP A 41 12.60 9.65 7.58
CA ASP A 41 12.57 10.60 6.47
C ASP A 41 13.21 10.18 5.13
N LEU A 42 14.07 9.15 5.09
CA LEU A 42 14.77 8.75 3.85
C LEU A 42 13.86 8.45 2.66
N CYS A 43 12.72 7.83 2.92
CA CYS A 43 11.69 7.53 1.92
C CYS A 43 10.41 8.35 2.15
N LEU A 44 10.51 9.51 2.81
CA LEU A 44 9.35 10.32 3.19
C LEU A 44 8.50 10.67 1.96
N LYS A 45 9.14 11.06 0.86
CA LYS A 45 8.46 11.44 -0.38
C LYS A 45 7.56 10.32 -0.90
N GLU A 46 8.11 9.11 -1.02
CA GLU A 46 7.38 7.95 -1.51
C GLU A 46 6.34 7.47 -0.50
N PHE A 47 6.65 7.57 0.80
CA PHE A 47 5.71 7.30 1.87
C PHE A 47 4.50 8.24 1.85
N LEU A 48 4.71 9.55 1.66
CA LEU A 48 3.64 10.54 1.56
C LEU A 48 2.77 10.28 0.33
N ALA A 49 3.37 9.91 -0.80
CA ALA A 49 2.62 9.53 -2.01
C ALA A 49 1.76 8.29 -1.79
N LEU A 50 2.31 7.24 -1.16
CA LEU A 50 1.59 6.03 -0.79
C LEU A 50 0.45 6.31 0.20
N LYS A 51 0.75 7.04 1.28
CA LYS A 51 -0.22 7.45 2.29
C LYS A 51 -1.36 8.25 1.69
N SER A 52 -1.05 9.22 0.83
CA SER A 52 -2.06 10.03 0.14
C SER A 52 -2.98 9.16 -0.72
N CYS A 53 -2.41 8.24 -1.49
CA CYS A 53 -3.19 7.29 -2.29
C CYS A 53 -4.09 6.40 -1.43
N MET A 54 -3.56 5.82 -0.36
CA MET A 54 -4.32 4.97 0.56
C MET A 54 -5.44 5.76 1.24
N GLN A 55 -5.15 6.96 1.75
CA GLN A 55 -6.14 7.82 2.39
C GLN A 55 -7.22 8.26 1.41
N HIS A 56 -6.88 8.60 0.17
CA HIS A 56 -7.86 8.95 -0.86
C HIS A 56 -8.71 7.73 -1.24
N THR A 57 -8.12 6.54 -1.31
CA THR A 57 -8.84 5.30 -1.65
C THR A 57 -9.75 4.83 -0.51
N ILE A 58 -9.38 5.07 0.75
CA ILE A 58 -10.23 4.80 1.93
C ILE A 58 -11.34 5.84 2.05
N ARG A 59 -11.05 7.11 1.78
CA ARG A 59 -11.97 8.24 1.94
C ARG A 59 -12.84 8.48 0.70
N GLY A 60 -12.54 7.80 -0.40
CA GLY A 60 -13.30 7.81 -1.65
C GLY A 60 -14.56 6.97 -1.56
N LYS A 61 -15.66 7.63 -1.16
CA LYS A 61 -17.05 7.44 -1.61
C LYS A 61 -17.44 6.00 -2.02
N GLY A 62 -17.98 5.27 -1.05
CA GLY A 62 -19.17 4.46 -1.30
C GLY A 62 -20.40 5.37 -1.41
#